data_AF-A0A6B8VJI6-F1
#
_entry.id   AF-A0A6B8VJI6-F1
#
_cell.length_a   1.000
_cell.length_b   1.000
_cell.length_c   1.000
_cell.angle_alpha   90.00
_cell.angle_beta   90.00
_cell.angle_gamma   90.00
#
_symmetry.space_group_name_H-M   'P 1'
#
loop_
_entity.id
_entity.type
_entity.pdbx_description
1 polymer ?
#
loop_
_entity_poly.entity_id
_entity_poly.type
_entity_poly.pdbx_seq_one_letter_code
_entity_poly.pdbx_strand_id
1 'polypeptide(L)'
;MKAHILLPLVAVACAVSACGTPTDDVAQTPATTVIRVTEYVQETPMSEPAKTAETAQEATQAKLQSGPCDIASIRTDLGVQELDNVSYCDGMWAMVGKTRTDWIVRVLWDGSRWAKVPFDGETKHGMTQGCYLPGTLARLNPPDELTMPKCDPNNY
;
A
#
# COMPACT_ATOMS: atom_id res chain seq x y z
N MET A 1 0.29 -48.37 -17.13
CA MET A 1 -0.33 -49.36 -16.23
C MET A 1 -0.37 -48.75 -14.84
N LYS A 2 -1.58 -48.65 -14.27
CA LYS A 2 -1.86 -48.08 -12.94
C LYS A 2 -1.52 -49.10 -11.86
N ALA A 3 -0.93 -48.66 -10.76
CA ALA A 3 -0.91 -49.40 -9.50
C ALA A 3 -1.23 -48.41 -8.36
N HIS A 4 -2.41 -48.61 -7.77
CA HIS A 4 -2.89 -47.95 -6.57
C HIS A 4 -2.26 -48.60 -5.34
N ILE A 5 -1.70 -47.82 -4.41
CA ILE A 5 -1.40 -48.27 -3.05
C ILE A 5 -1.87 -47.21 -2.05
N LEU A 6 -2.48 -47.71 -0.99
CA LEU A 6 -3.39 -47.11 -0.01
C LEU A 6 -2.76 -46.08 0.94
N LEU A 7 -3.64 -45.19 1.44
CA LEU A 7 -3.49 -44.29 2.58
C LEU A 7 -3.01 -45.00 3.87
N PRO A 8 -2.52 -44.21 4.84
CA PRO A 8 -3.28 -44.14 6.10
C PRO A 8 -3.58 -42.71 6.57
N LEU A 9 -4.78 -42.58 7.15
CA LEU A 9 -5.19 -41.52 8.08
C LEU A 9 -4.19 -41.40 9.24
N VAL A 10 -3.82 -40.18 9.61
CA VAL A 10 -3.46 -39.85 10.99
C VAL A 10 -4.16 -38.56 11.39
N ALA A 11 -5.16 -38.69 12.26
CA ALA A 11 -5.77 -37.60 13.00
C ALA A 11 -4.99 -37.41 14.31
N VAL A 12 -4.67 -36.17 14.68
CA VAL A 12 -4.25 -35.83 16.05
C VAL A 12 -5.10 -34.68 16.55
N ALA A 13 -5.78 -34.95 17.67
CA ALA A 13 -6.71 -34.09 18.37
C ALA A 13 -6.03 -33.21 19.44
N CYS A 14 -6.80 -32.21 19.88
CA CYS A 14 -6.58 -31.13 20.84
C CYS A 14 -5.79 -31.44 22.13
N ALA A 15 -5.13 -30.41 22.68
CA ALA A 15 -5.15 -30.14 24.13
C ALA A 15 -4.85 -28.66 24.45
N VAL A 16 -5.68 -28.11 25.33
CA VAL A 16 -5.72 -26.75 25.90
C VAL A 16 -4.96 -26.75 27.23
N SER A 17 -4.19 -25.70 27.56
CA SER A 17 -3.61 -25.43 28.90
C SER A 17 -2.72 -24.17 28.81
N ALA A 18 -2.74 -23.15 29.67
CA ALA A 18 -3.49 -22.85 30.87
C ALA A 18 -3.39 -21.33 31.14
N CYS A 19 -4.46 -20.76 31.70
CA CYS A 19 -4.50 -19.41 32.27
C CYS A 19 -3.81 -19.44 33.65
N GLY A 20 -3.01 -18.44 33.99
CA GLY A 20 -2.32 -18.38 35.29
C GLY A 20 -1.85 -16.99 35.68
N THR A 21 -2.73 -16.25 36.35
CA THR A 21 -2.45 -15.24 37.41
C THR A 21 -3.64 -15.33 38.37
N PRO A 22 -3.56 -15.08 39.69
CA PRO A 22 -2.70 -14.07 40.36
C PRO A 22 -2.10 -14.54 41.71
N THR A 23 -1.21 -13.77 42.36
CA THR A 23 -1.18 -13.62 43.84
C THR A 23 -0.43 -12.36 44.25
N ASP A 24 -1.06 -11.66 45.18
CA ASP A 24 -0.80 -10.43 45.90
C ASP A 24 0.52 -10.26 46.70
N ASP A 25 0.91 -8.98 46.76
CA ASP A 25 1.34 -8.18 47.94
C ASP A 25 2.49 -8.64 48.85
N VAL A 26 3.58 -7.87 48.85
CA VAL A 26 4.33 -7.55 50.09
C VAL A 26 4.78 -6.09 50.04
N ALA A 27 4.10 -5.29 50.86
CA ALA A 27 4.54 -3.98 51.33
C ALA A 27 5.98 -4.00 51.91
N GLN A 28 6.83 -3.09 51.46
CA GLN A 28 8.03 -2.67 52.18
C GLN A 28 8.34 -1.19 51.92
N THR A 29 8.25 -0.40 52.99
CA THR A 29 8.85 0.93 53.19
C THR A 29 9.29 0.90 54.66
N PRO A 30 10.43 1.47 55.11
CA PRO A 30 10.92 2.77 54.68
C PRO A 30 12.45 2.97 54.63
N ALA A 31 12.90 3.94 53.83
CA ALA A 31 13.89 4.95 54.19
C ALA A 31 14.23 5.74 52.92
N THR A 32 13.92 7.03 52.89
CA THR A 32 14.44 7.90 51.84
C THR A 32 14.98 9.17 52.46
N THR A 33 16.30 9.20 52.49
CA THR A 33 17.18 10.33 52.74
C THR A 33 16.78 11.54 51.91
N VAL A 34 16.66 12.70 52.55
CA VAL A 34 16.34 13.97 51.90
C VAL A 34 17.62 14.48 51.20
N ILE A 35 17.69 14.31 49.88
CA ILE A 35 18.76 14.86 49.05
C ILE A 35 18.38 16.31 48.70
N ARG A 36 19.23 17.25 49.12
CA ARG A 36 19.14 18.67 48.77
C ARG A 36 19.55 18.83 47.30
N VAL A 37 18.58 19.10 46.42
CA VAL A 37 18.86 19.43 45.02
C VAL A 37 19.09 20.93 44.92
N THR A 38 20.31 21.28 44.52
CA THR A 38 20.72 22.63 44.13
C THR A 38 19.91 23.06 42.91
N GLU A 39 19.31 24.24 42.98
CA GLU A 39 18.55 24.84 41.89
C GLU A 39 19.56 25.36 40.85
N TYR A 40 19.77 24.59 39.78
CA TYR A 40 20.46 25.07 38.59
C TYR A 40 19.39 25.58 37.62
N VAL A 41 19.32 26.89 37.42
CA VAL A 41 18.57 27.48 36.31
C VAL A 41 19.31 27.12 35.03
N GLN A 42 18.91 26.02 34.40
CA GLN A 42 19.27 25.74 33.01
C GLN A 42 18.42 26.65 32.14
N GLU A 43 19.03 27.69 31.57
CA GLU A 43 18.51 28.31 30.36
C GLU A 43 18.34 27.20 29.32
N THR A 44 17.09 26.95 28.95
CA THR A 44 16.75 26.03 27.87
C THR A 44 17.19 26.67 26.57
N PRO A 45 18.21 26.16 25.84
CA PRO A 45 18.30 26.47 24.42
C PRO A 45 17.07 25.84 23.78
N MET A 46 16.17 26.72 23.35
CA MET A 46 14.99 26.43 22.56
C MET A 46 15.34 25.43 21.45
N SER A 47 15.05 24.16 21.70
CA SER A 47 15.21 23.07 20.75
C SER A 47 13.84 22.75 20.19
N GLU A 48 13.51 23.35 19.04
CA GLU A 48 12.63 22.78 18.01
C GLU A 48 12.89 23.51 16.68
N PRO A 49 12.87 22.81 15.53
CA PRO A 49 11.91 21.76 15.25
C PRO A 49 12.56 20.41 14.89
N ALA A 50 12.23 19.36 15.65
CA ALA A 50 12.37 17.98 15.17
C ALA A 50 11.30 17.61 14.11
N LYS A 51 10.32 18.50 13.87
CA LYS A 51 9.22 18.33 12.91
C LYS A 51 9.63 18.40 11.43
N THR A 52 10.85 18.82 11.11
CA THR A 52 11.32 18.96 9.72
C THR A 52 12.11 17.74 9.21
N ALA A 53 12.67 16.93 10.10
CA ALA A 53 13.49 15.77 9.70
C ALA A 53 12.64 14.53 9.34
N GLU A 54 11.53 14.31 10.04
CA GLU A 54 10.65 13.16 9.83
C GLU A 54 9.95 13.21 8.44
N THR A 55 9.47 14.39 8.04
CA THR A 55 8.87 14.61 6.71
C THR A 55 9.88 14.46 5.56
N ALA A 56 11.15 14.80 5.77
CA ALA A 56 12.19 14.66 4.74
C ALA A 56 12.62 13.20 4.54
N GLN A 57 12.62 12.40 5.61
CA GLN A 57 12.95 10.97 5.54
C GLN A 57 11.81 10.16 4.91
N GLU A 58 10.55 10.45 5.26
CA GLU A 58 9.38 9.79 4.67
C GLU A 58 9.24 10.11 3.17
N ALA A 59 9.47 11.37 2.77
CA ALA A 59 9.46 11.75 1.35
C ALA A 59 10.58 11.07 0.55
N THR A 60 11.76 10.87 1.15
CA THR A 60 12.88 10.19 0.49
C THR A 60 12.61 8.69 0.34
N GLN A 61 12.00 8.07 1.35
CA GLN A 61 11.64 6.65 1.33
C GLN A 61 10.47 6.36 0.38
N ALA A 62 9.46 7.24 0.35
CA ALA A 62 8.35 7.18 -0.62
C ALA A 62 8.84 7.27 -2.07
N LYS A 63 9.85 8.11 -2.34
CA LYS A 63 10.50 8.22 -3.65
C LYS A 63 11.40 7.02 -3.99
N LEU A 64 11.84 6.24 -3.01
CA LEU A 64 12.60 5.01 -3.26
C LEU A 64 11.69 3.84 -3.61
N GLN A 65 10.45 3.88 -3.12
CA GLN A 65 9.42 2.87 -3.38
C GLN A 65 8.50 3.25 -4.55
N SER A 66 8.71 4.41 -5.17
CA SER A 66 7.96 4.86 -6.34
C SER A 66 8.40 4.12 -7.60
N GLY A 67 7.43 3.68 -8.39
CA GLY A 67 7.65 3.13 -9.72
C GLY A 67 8.30 4.15 -10.66
N PRO A 68 9.15 3.68 -11.59
CA PRO A 68 9.81 4.55 -12.55
C PRO A 68 8.80 5.12 -13.56
N CYS A 69 8.83 6.44 -13.76
CA CYS A 69 7.92 7.16 -14.67
C CYS A 69 8.38 7.18 -16.14
N ASP A 70 9.31 6.30 -16.53
CA ASP A 70 9.74 6.20 -17.92
C ASP A 70 8.87 5.17 -18.68
N ILE A 71 8.60 5.46 -19.96
CA ILE A 71 7.75 4.61 -20.77
C ILE A 71 8.35 3.22 -21.02
N ALA A 72 9.69 3.08 -21.01
CA ALA A 72 10.34 1.81 -21.35
C ALA A 72 10.15 0.77 -20.24
N SER A 73 10.25 1.17 -18.97
CA SER A 73 9.93 0.33 -17.82
C SER A 73 8.48 -0.14 -17.85
N ILE A 74 7.53 0.79 -18.06
CA ILE A 74 6.10 0.46 -18.12
C ILE A 74 5.80 -0.51 -19.27
N ARG A 75 6.34 -0.28 -20.48
CA ARG A 75 6.19 -1.20 -21.62
C ARG A 75 6.70 -2.60 -21.29
N THR A 76 7.84 -2.68 -20.63
CA THR A 76 8.49 -3.94 -20.25
C THR A 76 7.60 -4.73 -19.28
N ASP A 77 7.09 -4.07 -18.23
CA ASP A 77 6.25 -4.70 -17.21
C ASP A 77 4.89 -5.14 -17.73
N LEU A 78 4.35 -4.40 -18.70
CA LEU A 78 3.06 -4.68 -19.32
C LEU A 78 3.14 -5.64 -20.53
N GLY A 79 4.32 -5.78 -21.14
CA GLY A 79 4.51 -6.50 -22.40
C GLY A 79 3.79 -5.85 -23.60
N VAL A 80 3.68 -4.52 -23.62
CA VAL A 80 2.98 -3.76 -24.69
C VAL A 80 3.91 -2.69 -25.23
N GLN A 81 4.45 -2.87 -26.43
CA GLN A 81 5.48 -2.00 -26.99
C GLN A 81 4.92 -0.77 -27.71
N GLU A 82 3.63 -0.78 -28.02
CA GLU A 82 2.94 0.26 -28.79
C GLU A 82 2.60 1.53 -28.00
N LEU A 83 2.60 1.45 -26.66
CA LEU A 83 2.45 2.62 -25.78
C LEU A 83 3.66 3.52 -26.02
N ASP A 84 3.55 4.83 -26.14
CA ASP A 84 4.69 5.72 -26.40
C ASP A 84 4.69 7.03 -25.63
N ASN A 85 3.67 7.24 -24.80
CA ASN A 85 3.49 8.44 -24.04
C ASN A 85 3.14 8.12 -22.58
N VAL A 86 3.75 8.85 -21.65
CA VAL A 86 3.33 8.93 -20.25
C VAL A 86 2.70 10.31 -20.09
N SER A 87 1.40 10.35 -19.80
CA SER A 87 0.63 11.60 -19.62
C SER A 87 0.47 11.96 -18.15
N TYR A 88 0.58 10.99 -17.25
CA TYR A 88 0.61 11.19 -15.80
C TYR A 88 1.51 10.15 -15.16
N CYS A 89 2.29 10.54 -14.14
CA CYS A 89 2.96 9.62 -13.25
C CYS A 89 3.32 10.29 -11.93
N ASP A 90 2.89 9.71 -10.81
CA ASP A 90 3.25 10.14 -9.45
C ASP A 90 4.12 9.11 -8.72
N GLY A 91 4.45 8.00 -9.39
CA GLY A 91 5.24 6.91 -8.82
C GLY A 91 4.43 5.81 -8.12
N MET A 92 3.15 6.03 -7.81
CA MET A 92 2.24 4.94 -7.44
C MET A 92 1.33 4.59 -8.61
N TRP A 93 0.93 5.60 -9.37
CA TRP A 93 0.08 5.48 -10.54
C TRP A 93 0.76 6.06 -11.76
N ALA A 94 0.43 5.51 -12.92
CA ALA A 94 0.73 6.14 -14.19
C ALA A 94 -0.43 6.02 -15.18
N MET A 95 -0.58 7.05 -16.01
CA MET A 95 -1.42 7.03 -17.20
C MET A 95 -0.50 7.04 -18.41
N VAL A 96 -0.60 5.99 -19.20
CA VAL A 96 0.19 5.81 -20.41
C VAL A 96 -0.70 5.57 -21.60
N GLY A 97 -0.23 5.91 -22.79
CA GLY A 97 -1.01 5.72 -23.98
C GLY A 97 -0.16 5.65 -25.23
N LYS A 98 -0.84 5.55 -26.37
CA LYS A 98 -0.23 5.66 -27.69
C LYS A 98 -0.63 6.99 -28.31
N THR A 99 0.37 7.73 -28.75
CA THR A 99 0.22 9.05 -29.35
C THR A 99 -0.61 8.94 -30.63
N ARG A 100 -1.53 9.90 -30.83
CA ARG A 100 -2.48 9.93 -31.97
C ARG A 100 -3.47 8.75 -31.98
N THR A 101 -3.70 8.10 -30.85
CA THR A 101 -4.84 7.20 -30.66
C THR A 101 -5.58 7.59 -29.39
N ASP A 102 -6.72 6.96 -29.16
CA ASP A 102 -7.51 7.00 -27.92
C ASP A 102 -7.07 5.93 -26.91
N TRP A 103 -5.97 5.22 -27.18
CA TRP A 103 -5.53 4.11 -26.35
C TRP A 103 -4.84 4.64 -25.10
N ILE A 104 -5.54 4.54 -23.97
CA ILE A 104 -5.07 4.94 -22.65
C ILE A 104 -5.12 3.72 -21.71
N VAL A 105 -4.03 3.50 -20.98
CA VAL A 105 -3.89 2.47 -19.94
C VAL A 105 -3.53 3.15 -18.64
N ARG A 106 -4.28 2.85 -17.56
CA ARG A 106 -3.90 3.23 -16.20
C ARG A 106 -3.25 2.04 -15.53
N VAL A 107 -2.12 2.29 -14.89
CA VAL A 107 -1.35 1.28 -14.17
C VAL A 107 -1.08 1.71 -12.74
N LEU A 108 -0.95 0.71 -11.87
CA LEU A 108 -0.59 0.85 -10.48
C LEU A 108 0.77 0.17 -10.28
N TRP A 109 1.64 0.81 -9.51
CA TRP A 109 2.90 0.23 -9.05
C TRP A 109 2.62 -0.69 -7.86
N ASP A 110 3.05 -1.94 -7.94
CA ASP A 110 2.86 -2.92 -6.85
C ASP A 110 4.02 -2.96 -5.83
N GLY A 111 5.00 -2.05 -5.99
CA GLY A 111 6.26 -2.06 -5.25
C GLY A 111 7.43 -2.65 -6.03
N SER A 112 7.17 -3.34 -7.14
CA SER A 112 8.19 -4.02 -7.95
C SER A 112 8.03 -3.86 -9.46
N ARG A 113 6.80 -3.76 -9.96
CA ARG A 113 6.46 -3.62 -11.37
C ARG A 113 5.19 -2.82 -11.56
N TRP A 114 5.04 -2.26 -12.75
CA TRP A 114 3.78 -1.67 -13.19
C TRP A 114 2.78 -2.77 -13.56
N ALA A 115 1.57 -2.67 -13.02
CA ALA A 115 0.49 -3.61 -13.27
C ALA A 115 -0.75 -2.89 -13.78
N LYS A 116 -1.46 -3.50 -14.74
CA LYS A 116 -2.79 -3.03 -15.14
C LYS A 116 -3.75 -3.20 -13.98
N VAL A 117 -4.59 -2.21 -13.75
CA VAL A 117 -5.69 -2.32 -12.80
C VAL A 117 -6.84 -3.10 -13.46
N PRO A 118 -7.25 -4.27 -12.92
CA PRO A 118 -8.33 -5.07 -13.49
C PRO A 118 -9.64 -4.28 -13.54
N PHE A 119 -10.32 -4.31 -14.69
CA PHE A 119 -11.62 -3.69 -14.85
C PHE A 119 -12.72 -4.51 -14.19
N ASP A 120 -13.74 -3.84 -13.66
CA ASP A 120 -14.94 -4.51 -13.15
C ASP A 120 -15.93 -4.86 -14.28
N GLY A 121 -15.74 -4.28 -15.47
CA GLY A 121 -16.55 -4.54 -16.65
C GLY A 121 -16.09 -3.71 -17.85
N GLU A 122 -16.99 -3.56 -18.82
CA GLU A 122 -16.79 -2.73 -20.01
C GLU A 122 -17.95 -1.76 -20.17
N THR A 123 -17.66 -0.57 -20.70
CA THR A 123 -18.69 0.38 -21.10
C THR A 123 -19.59 -0.21 -22.19
N LYS A 124 -20.91 -0.10 -22.02
CA LYS A 124 -21.92 -0.58 -23.00
C LYS A 124 -22.38 0.49 -23.99
N HIS A 125 -22.06 1.75 -23.70
CA HIS A 125 -22.39 2.91 -24.53
C HIS A 125 -21.15 3.75 -24.78
N GLY A 126 -21.08 4.40 -25.95
CA GLY A 126 -19.88 5.12 -26.39
C GLY A 126 -18.76 4.18 -26.84
N MET A 127 -17.50 4.59 -26.67
CA MET A 127 -16.35 3.74 -26.97
C MET A 127 -16.27 2.61 -25.95
N THR A 128 -16.21 1.37 -26.43
CA THR A 128 -16.02 0.18 -25.60
C THR A 128 -14.64 0.23 -24.95
N GLN A 129 -14.60 0.33 -23.64
CA GLN A 129 -13.40 0.34 -22.84
C GLN A 129 -13.68 -0.27 -21.47
N GLY A 130 -12.64 -0.73 -20.79
CA GLY A 130 -12.75 -1.18 -19.42
C GLY A 130 -13.24 -0.08 -18.49
N CYS A 131 -14.08 -0.44 -17.52
CA CYS A 131 -14.65 0.49 -16.55
C CYS A 131 -14.54 -0.04 -15.11
N TYR A 132 -14.75 0.84 -14.14
CA TYR A 132 -14.67 0.54 -12.72
C TYR A 132 -15.96 0.88 -11.98
N LEU A 133 -16.33 0.03 -11.01
CA LEU A 133 -17.41 0.26 -10.08
C LEU A 133 -16.99 1.26 -8.98
N PRO A 134 -17.94 2.01 -8.38
CA PRO A 134 -17.64 2.95 -7.30
C PRO A 134 -16.88 2.33 -6.13
N GLY A 135 -17.22 1.09 -5.73
CA GLY A 135 -16.55 0.40 -4.64
C GLY A 135 -15.08 0.05 -4.95
N THR A 136 -14.76 -0.28 -6.21
CA THR A 136 -13.38 -0.51 -6.64
C THR A 136 -12.60 0.80 -6.66
N LEU A 137 -13.16 1.88 -7.17
CA LEU A 137 -12.51 3.20 -7.16
C LEU A 137 -12.28 3.72 -5.72
N ALA A 138 -13.23 3.54 -4.81
CA ALA A 138 -13.06 3.92 -3.41
C ALA A 138 -11.94 3.14 -2.72
N ARG A 139 -11.80 1.84 -3.03
CA ARG A 139 -10.74 0.99 -2.48
C ARG A 139 -9.36 1.32 -3.05
N LEU A 140 -9.29 1.58 -4.36
CA LEU A 140 -8.03 1.89 -5.04
C LEU A 140 -7.58 3.33 -4.77
N ASN A 141 -8.52 4.24 -4.50
CA ASN A 141 -8.29 5.65 -4.26
C ASN A 141 -7.33 6.29 -5.28
N PRO A 142 -7.64 6.21 -6.59
CA PRO A 142 -6.79 6.79 -7.62
C PRO A 142 -6.78 8.33 -7.48
N PRO A 143 -5.68 9.00 -7.84
CA PRO A 143 -5.61 10.45 -7.95
C PRO A 143 -6.71 11.02 -8.84
N ASP A 144 -7.26 12.19 -8.49
CA ASP A 144 -8.33 12.84 -9.26
C ASP A 144 -7.92 13.19 -10.70
N GLU A 145 -6.62 13.40 -10.95
CA GLU A 145 -6.08 13.66 -12.28
C GLU A 145 -6.18 12.43 -13.21
N LEU A 146 -6.23 11.23 -12.63
CA LEU A 146 -6.52 10.01 -13.38
C LEU A 146 -8.02 9.92 -13.63
N THR A 147 -8.42 10.34 -14.83
CA THR A 147 -9.78 10.08 -15.28
C THR A 147 -9.98 8.56 -15.40
N MET A 148 -10.72 7.96 -14.47
CA MET A 148 -11.05 6.53 -14.49
C MET A 148 -12.46 6.32 -15.08
N PRO A 149 -12.62 5.52 -16.16
CA PRO A 149 -13.95 5.25 -16.71
C PRO A 149 -14.82 4.53 -15.68
N LYS A 150 -16.02 5.06 -15.43
CA LYS A 150 -16.97 4.48 -14.48
C LYS A 150 -17.94 3.57 -15.21
N CYS A 151 -18.27 2.43 -14.62
CA CYS A 151 -19.30 1.57 -15.16
C CYS A 151 -20.70 2.16 -14.90
N ASP A 152 -21.63 1.89 -15.81
CA ASP A 152 -23.04 2.24 -15.62
C ASP A 152 -23.70 1.21 -14.70
N PRO A 153 -24.21 1.61 -13.53
CA PRO A 153 -24.82 0.70 -12.57
C PRO A 153 -26.12 0.05 -13.09
N ASN A 154 -26.74 0.57 -14.15
CA ASN A 154 -28.01 0.06 -14.68
C ASN A 154 -27.85 -1.02 -15.77
N ASN A 155 -26.62 -1.42 -16.08
CA ASN A 155 -26.30 -2.29 -17.22
C ASN A 155 -25.48 -3.54 -16.81
N TYR A 156 -25.69 -4.02 -15.58
CA TYR A 156 -25.10 -5.26 -15.02
C TYR A 156 -26.11 -6.40 -14.93
#